data_AF-A0A9L0S3Q6-F1
#
_entry.id   AF-A0A9L0S3Q6-F1
#
_cell.length_a   1.000
_cell.length_b   1.000
_cell.length_c   1.000
_cell.angle_alpha   90.00
_cell.angle_beta   90.00
_cell.angle_gamma   90.00
#
_symmetry.space_group_name_H-M   'P 1'
#
loop_
_entity.id
_entity.type
_entity.pdbx_description
1 polymer ?
#
loop_
_entity_poly.entity_id
_entity_poly.type
_entity_poly.pdbx_seq_one_letter_code
_entity_poly.pdbx_strand_id
1 'polypeptide(L)'
;MSRINKNVILALLTLTSSAFLLFQLYYYKHYLSAKNGAGLSKSKGSQIGFDSIQWRAVKKFIMLTSSQNVPVFLIDPLILELINKNFEQVKNTSHGSASECKFLCVPRDFTAFALQYHLWKNEEGWFRIAENMGFQCLKIESKDPRLDGIDSLSGTEIPLHYICKLAAHAIHLVVFHERSGNYLWHGHLRLKGHIDRKFVPFRKLQFGRYPGAFDRPELQQVTVDGLVLLIPKDPVHFLEEVPHSRFIECRYKEARAFFQQYLDDNTVEAVAFRKSAKELLQLAARTLKKLGVRFWLSSGTCLGWYRQCNIIPYSKDVDLGIFIQDYKSDIISAFHDAGLPLKHKFGKVPVPQVYTVLD
;
A
#
# COMPACT_ATOMS: atom_id res chain seq x y z
N MET A 1 -45.50 -12.93 48.85
CA MET A 1 -44.80 -12.50 47.63
C MET A 1 -45.55 -11.31 47.04
N SER A 2 -44.94 -10.13 47.05
CA SER A 2 -45.59 -8.87 46.64
C SER A 2 -45.97 -8.90 45.15
N ARG A 3 -47.26 -8.71 44.85
CA ARG A 3 -47.77 -8.60 43.48
C ARG A 3 -47.31 -7.26 42.91
N ILE A 4 -46.26 -7.28 42.10
CA ILE A 4 -45.77 -6.09 41.41
C ILE A 4 -46.88 -5.59 40.47
N ASN A 5 -47.24 -4.32 40.61
CA ASN A 5 -48.32 -3.69 39.84
C ASN A 5 -47.94 -3.65 38.36
N LYS A 6 -48.70 -4.37 37.52
CA LYS A 6 -48.46 -4.51 36.08
C LYS A 6 -48.42 -3.16 35.36
N ASN A 7 -49.15 -2.16 35.84
CA ASN A 7 -49.15 -0.82 35.27
C ASN A 7 -47.84 -0.08 35.53
N VAL A 8 -47.21 -0.32 36.68
CA VAL A 8 -45.90 0.25 37.02
C VAL A 8 -44.80 -0.38 36.17
N ILE A 9 -44.87 -1.70 35.96
CA ILE A 9 -43.94 -2.41 35.06
C ILE A 9 -44.10 -1.88 33.63
N LEU A 10 -45.34 -1.73 33.15
CA LEU A 10 -45.59 -1.23 31.80
C LEU A 10 -45.08 0.20 31.63
N ALA A 11 -45.34 1.09 32.60
CA ALA A 11 -44.83 2.45 32.59
C ALA A 11 -43.28 2.48 32.56
N LEU A 12 -42.63 1.66 33.38
CA LEU A 12 -41.17 1.56 33.42
C LEU A 12 -40.59 1.03 32.10
N LEU A 13 -41.23 0.02 31.49
CA LEU A 13 -40.83 -0.52 30.19
C LEU A 13 -41.02 0.49 29.07
N THR A 14 -42.13 1.24 29.07
CA THR A 14 -42.33 2.31 28.08
C THR A 14 -41.30 3.42 28.24
N LEU A 15 -40.99 3.82 29.46
CA LEU A 15 -40.05 4.91 29.73
C LEU A 15 -38.61 4.51 29.38
N THR A 16 -38.21 3.28 29.70
CA THR A 16 -36.89 2.75 29.31
C THR A 16 -36.78 2.54 27.80
N SER A 17 -37.84 2.06 27.14
CA SER A 17 -37.87 1.94 25.67
C SER A 17 -37.81 3.29 24.98
N SER A 18 -38.52 4.31 25.47
CA SER A 18 -38.46 5.67 24.91
C SER A 18 -37.09 6.32 25.13
N ALA A 19 -36.48 6.13 26.29
CA ALA A 19 -35.13 6.62 26.56
C ALA A 19 -34.08 5.93 25.66
N PHE A 20 -34.21 4.63 25.42
CA PHE A 20 -33.35 3.89 24.51
C PHE A 20 -33.51 4.37 23.06
N LEU A 21 -34.74 4.64 22.61
CA LEU A 21 -35.02 5.20 21.28
C LEU A 21 -34.42 6.61 21.11
N LEU A 22 -34.50 7.46 22.14
CA LEU A 22 -33.85 8.77 22.14
C LEU A 22 -32.33 8.65 22.07
N PHE A 23 -31.75 7.68 22.80
CA PHE A 23 -30.31 7.40 22.72
C PHE A 23 -29.90 6.90 21.33
N GLN A 24 -30.69 6.00 20.73
CA GLN A 24 -30.47 5.53 19.36
C GLN A 24 -30.58 6.67 18.34
N LEU A 25 -31.55 7.57 18.48
CA LEU A 25 -31.71 8.75 17.61
C LEU A 25 -30.55 9.75 17.80
N TYR A 26 -30.12 9.97 19.03
CA TYR A 26 -28.96 10.82 19.33
C TYR A 26 -27.67 10.23 18.76
N TYR A 27 -27.44 8.93 18.97
CA TYR A 27 -26.30 8.20 18.41
C TYR A 27 -26.35 8.18 16.88
N TYR A 28 -27.54 8.01 16.29
CA TYR A 28 -27.71 8.09 14.85
C TYR A 28 -27.40 9.49 14.32
N LYS A 29 -27.90 10.56 14.95
CA LYS A 29 -27.69 11.94 14.51
C LYS A 29 -26.23 12.40 14.70
N HIS A 30 -25.58 12.06 15.80
CA HIS A 30 -24.25 12.58 16.11
C HIS A 30 -23.10 11.67 15.71
N TYR A 31 -23.33 10.36 15.62
CA TYR A 31 -22.27 9.38 15.38
C TYR A 31 -22.40 8.69 14.02
N LEU A 32 -23.58 8.21 13.66
CA LEU A 32 -23.79 7.57 12.35
C LEU A 32 -24.03 8.58 11.23
N SER A 33 -24.75 9.68 11.44
CA SER A 33 -24.96 10.72 10.43
C SER A 33 -23.71 11.55 10.19
N ALA A 34 -22.80 11.67 11.18
CA ALA A 34 -21.48 12.25 10.96
C ALA A 34 -20.55 11.30 10.18
N LYS A 35 -20.79 9.98 10.24
CA LYS A 35 -19.99 8.94 9.58
C LYS A 35 -20.55 8.50 8.22
N ASN A 36 -21.87 8.57 8.03
CA ASN A 36 -22.61 8.19 6.83
C ASN A 36 -23.19 9.41 6.07
N GLY A 37 -23.23 10.60 6.68
CA GLY A 37 -23.60 11.86 6.03
C GLY A 37 -22.47 12.52 5.23
N ALA A 38 -21.33 11.84 5.06
CA ALA A 38 -20.36 12.14 4.01
C ALA A 38 -20.79 11.60 2.63
N GLY A 39 -22.00 11.05 2.52
CA GLY A 39 -22.65 10.71 1.26
C GLY A 39 -23.84 11.62 0.99
N LEU A 40 -23.70 12.47 -0.04
CA LEU A 40 -24.81 13.08 -0.77
C LEU A 40 -25.62 14.18 -0.05
N SER A 41 -24.96 15.25 0.38
CA SER A 41 -25.63 16.55 0.39
C SER A 41 -25.89 16.96 -1.07
N LYS A 42 -27.16 17.11 -1.44
CA LYS A 42 -27.58 17.86 -2.63
C LYS A 42 -27.08 19.29 -2.47
N SER A 43 -25.86 19.52 -2.94
CA SER A 43 -25.33 20.83 -3.25
C SER A 43 -26.27 21.47 -4.27
N LYS A 44 -27.13 22.38 -3.79
CA LYS A 44 -27.63 23.48 -4.63
C LYS A 44 -26.40 24.16 -5.20
N GLY A 45 -26.31 24.19 -6.53
CA GLY A 45 -25.13 24.60 -7.28
C GLY A 45 -24.47 25.85 -6.72
N SER A 46 -23.35 25.66 -6.03
CA SER A 46 -22.24 26.60 -6.17
C SER A 46 -21.39 26.04 -7.30
N GLN A 47 -21.18 26.82 -8.36
CA GLN A 47 -20.11 26.58 -9.30
C GLN A 47 -18.80 26.47 -8.49
N ILE A 48 -18.31 25.25 -8.25
CA ILE A 48 -16.97 25.03 -7.72
C ILE A 48 -16.06 25.25 -8.93
N GLY A 49 -15.81 26.53 -9.22
CA GLY A 49 -14.79 26.92 -10.17
C GLY A 49 -13.42 26.39 -9.72
N PHE A 50 -12.42 26.62 -10.56
CA PHE A 50 -11.00 26.27 -10.39
C PHE A 50 -10.29 26.90 -9.16
N ASP A 51 -11.02 27.21 -8.10
CA ASP A 51 -10.58 28.01 -6.96
C ASP A 51 -10.51 27.25 -5.63
N SER A 52 -10.73 25.93 -5.63
CA SER A 52 -10.50 25.13 -4.43
C SER A 52 -9.02 25.20 -3.99
N ILE A 53 -8.79 25.22 -2.68
CA ILE A 53 -7.44 25.25 -2.09
C ILE A 53 -6.62 24.01 -2.55
N GLN A 54 -7.29 22.87 -2.67
CA GLN A 54 -6.72 21.59 -3.10
C GLN A 54 -6.22 21.67 -4.54
N TRP A 55 -7.08 22.08 -5.48
CA TRP A 55 -6.69 22.19 -6.88
C TRP A 55 -5.56 23.22 -7.08
N ARG A 56 -5.62 24.35 -6.37
CA ARG A 56 -4.55 25.38 -6.43
C ARG A 56 -3.20 24.84 -5.95
N ALA A 57 -3.19 24.06 -4.87
CA ALA A 57 -2.00 23.41 -4.36
C ALA A 57 -1.45 22.36 -5.34
N VAL A 58 -2.31 21.50 -5.89
CA VAL A 58 -1.90 20.51 -6.89
C VAL A 58 -1.36 21.19 -8.15
N LYS A 59 -2.06 22.21 -8.69
CA LYS A 59 -1.58 22.99 -9.84
C LYS A 59 -0.19 23.57 -9.61
N LYS A 60 0.02 24.27 -8.49
CA LYS A 60 1.34 24.85 -8.16
C LYS A 60 2.41 23.78 -8.02
N PHE A 61 2.07 22.63 -7.44
CA PHE A 61 3.01 21.51 -7.30
C PHE A 61 3.39 20.90 -8.65
N ILE A 62 2.44 20.69 -9.56
CA ILE A 62 2.71 20.19 -10.91
C ILE A 62 3.54 21.20 -11.71
N MET A 63 3.25 22.50 -11.58
CA MET A 63 4.09 23.55 -12.17
C MET A 63 5.53 23.50 -11.63
N LEU A 64 5.69 23.35 -10.31
CA LEU A 64 6.99 23.22 -9.65
C LEU A 64 7.77 22.04 -10.22
N THR A 65 7.20 20.83 -10.19
CA THR A 65 7.88 19.61 -10.65
C THR A 65 8.17 19.63 -12.15
N SER A 66 7.24 20.16 -12.96
CA SER A 66 7.45 20.32 -14.40
C SER A 66 8.57 21.31 -14.71
N SER A 67 8.64 22.44 -13.99
CA SER A 67 9.70 23.45 -14.21
C SER A 67 11.09 22.96 -13.87
N GLN A 68 11.19 21.96 -12.99
CA GLN A 68 12.44 21.35 -12.54
C GLN A 68 12.71 19.99 -13.20
N ASN A 69 11.91 19.58 -14.19
CA ASN A 69 11.97 18.27 -14.84
C ASN A 69 12.00 17.10 -13.84
N VAL A 70 11.22 17.20 -12.76
CA VAL A 70 11.07 16.13 -11.77
C VAL A 70 9.87 15.27 -12.17
N PRO A 71 10.08 14.02 -12.64
CA PRO A 71 8.98 13.18 -13.09
C PRO A 71 8.23 12.62 -11.88
N VAL A 72 7.03 13.16 -11.65
CA VAL A 72 6.10 12.68 -10.62
C VAL A 72 4.88 12.05 -11.26
N PHE A 73 4.31 11.05 -10.60
CA PHE A 73 3.06 10.41 -11.00
C PHE A 73 2.10 10.31 -9.82
N LEU A 74 0.81 10.42 -10.09
CA LEU A 74 -0.24 10.39 -9.09
C LEU A 74 -0.42 8.95 -8.58
N ILE A 75 -0.37 8.77 -7.27
CA ILE A 75 -0.59 7.48 -6.59
C ILE A 75 -1.75 7.53 -5.58
N ASP A 76 -2.49 8.64 -5.59
CA ASP A 76 -3.55 8.90 -4.65
C ASP A 76 -4.73 7.94 -4.84
N PRO A 77 -5.03 7.04 -3.87
CA PRO A 77 -5.97 5.95 -4.14
C PRO A 77 -7.39 6.44 -4.46
N LEU A 78 -7.85 7.50 -3.78
CA LEU A 78 -9.18 8.05 -4.00
C LEU A 78 -9.29 8.71 -5.37
N ILE A 79 -8.27 9.45 -5.80
CA ILE A 79 -8.30 10.14 -7.10
C ILE A 79 -8.14 9.11 -8.22
N LEU A 80 -7.26 8.13 -8.07
CA LEU A 80 -7.11 7.04 -9.04
C LEU A 80 -8.40 6.23 -9.18
N GLU A 81 -9.11 5.94 -8.08
CA GLU A 81 -10.41 5.25 -8.13
C GLU A 81 -11.46 6.08 -8.88
N LEU A 82 -11.53 7.39 -8.63
CA LEU A 82 -12.44 8.29 -9.34
C LEU A 82 -12.10 8.43 -10.83
N ILE A 83 -10.80 8.55 -11.17
CA ILE A 83 -10.32 8.56 -12.55
C ILE A 83 -10.71 7.25 -13.25
N ASN A 84 -10.46 6.11 -12.60
CA ASN A 84 -10.77 4.80 -13.17
C ASN A 84 -12.28 4.64 -13.46
N LYS A 85 -13.14 5.07 -12.54
CA LYS A 85 -14.61 5.05 -12.74
C LYS A 85 -15.08 5.95 -13.89
N ASN A 86 -14.31 6.98 -14.25
CA ASN A 86 -14.68 7.98 -15.25
C ASN A 86 -13.65 8.06 -16.39
N PHE A 87 -12.92 6.95 -16.66
CA PHE A 87 -11.72 6.99 -17.48
C PHE A 87 -11.98 7.44 -18.92
N GLU A 88 -13.11 7.02 -19.50
CA GLU A 88 -13.55 7.45 -20.83
C GLU A 88 -13.83 8.95 -20.90
N GLN A 89 -14.38 9.55 -19.83
CA GLN A 89 -14.55 11.00 -19.77
C GLN A 89 -13.18 11.70 -19.68
N VAL A 90 -12.26 11.20 -18.87
CA VAL A 90 -10.91 11.76 -18.72
C VAL A 90 -10.14 11.74 -20.05
N LYS A 91 -10.25 10.67 -20.84
CA LYS A 91 -9.67 10.59 -22.19
C LYS A 91 -10.27 11.59 -23.17
N ASN A 92 -11.59 11.75 -23.14
CA ASN A 92 -12.33 12.59 -24.10
C ASN A 92 -12.34 14.08 -23.74
N THR A 93 -11.92 14.47 -22.54
CA THR A 93 -11.90 15.88 -22.08
C THR A 93 -10.67 16.65 -22.56
N SER A 94 -9.97 16.16 -23.60
CA SER A 94 -8.78 16.82 -24.18
C SER A 94 -9.05 18.24 -24.71
N HIS A 95 -10.32 18.62 -24.96
CA HIS A 95 -10.68 19.93 -25.54
C HIS A 95 -11.95 20.61 -24.96
N GLY A 96 -12.44 20.21 -23.78
CA GLY A 96 -13.63 20.81 -23.16
C GLY A 96 -13.32 22.04 -22.28
N SER A 97 -14.17 23.07 -22.31
CA SER A 97 -13.99 24.29 -21.49
C SER A 97 -13.85 23.96 -20.01
N ALA A 98 -12.71 24.33 -19.43
CA ALA A 98 -12.37 24.18 -18.03
C ALA A 98 -13.21 25.10 -17.13
N SER A 99 -14.49 24.79 -16.92
CA SER A 99 -15.34 25.52 -15.96
C SER A 99 -15.57 24.80 -14.63
N GLU A 100 -15.47 23.46 -14.58
CA GLU A 100 -15.72 22.68 -13.37
C GLU A 100 -14.60 21.68 -13.09
N CYS A 101 -14.02 21.76 -11.89
CA CYS A 101 -13.11 20.74 -11.38
C CYS A 101 -13.91 19.60 -10.74
N LYS A 102 -13.53 18.34 -11.01
CA LYS A 102 -14.24 17.14 -10.56
C LYS A 102 -13.43 16.23 -9.64
N PHE A 103 -12.10 16.17 -9.80
CA PHE A 103 -11.27 15.14 -9.17
C PHE A 103 -10.29 15.71 -8.14
N LEU A 104 -9.52 16.75 -8.50
CA LEU A 104 -8.40 17.31 -7.73
C LEU A 104 -8.82 18.38 -6.71
N CYS A 105 -10.07 18.86 -6.79
CA CYS A 105 -10.69 19.81 -5.87
C CYS A 105 -11.52 19.15 -4.77
N VAL A 106 -11.62 17.81 -4.78
CA VAL A 106 -12.37 17.08 -3.75
C VAL A 106 -11.79 17.42 -2.37
N PRO A 107 -12.60 17.88 -1.40
CA PRO A 107 -12.12 18.28 -0.09
C PRO A 107 -11.36 17.18 0.64
N ARG A 108 -10.09 17.44 0.97
CA ARG A 108 -9.17 16.48 1.58
C ARG A 108 -7.91 17.14 2.13
N ASP A 109 -7.25 16.45 3.06
CA ASP A 109 -6.03 16.93 3.71
C ASP A 109 -4.79 16.83 2.80
N PHE A 110 -4.69 15.77 1.98
CA PHE A 110 -3.47 15.44 1.24
C PHE A 110 -3.72 14.97 -0.18
N THR A 111 -2.89 15.30 -1.16
CA THR A 111 -2.82 14.59 -2.44
C THR A 111 -1.49 13.85 -2.56
N ALA A 112 -1.52 12.55 -2.86
CA ALA A 112 -0.32 11.71 -2.93
C ALA A 112 0.24 11.58 -4.35
N PHE A 113 1.52 11.90 -4.50
CA PHE A 113 2.32 11.68 -5.69
C PHE A 113 3.51 10.77 -5.36
N ALA A 114 4.07 10.17 -6.38
CA ALA A 114 5.26 9.36 -6.31
C ALA A 114 6.31 9.87 -7.29
N LEU A 115 7.57 9.59 -6.99
CA LEU A 115 8.66 9.66 -7.95
C LEU A 115 9.59 8.48 -7.78
N GLN A 116 10.35 8.16 -8.83
CA GLN A 116 11.43 7.19 -8.75
C GLN A 116 12.74 7.95 -8.52
N TYR A 117 13.43 7.66 -7.41
CA TYR A 117 14.56 8.46 -6.94
C TYR A 117 15.67 8.60 -7.99
N HIS A 118 15.95 7.54 -8.74
CA HIS A 118 17.00 7.54 -9.77
C HIS A 118 16.71 8.49 -10.95
N LEU A 119 15.44 8.90 -11.15
CA LEU A 119 15.06 9.87 -12.18
C LEU A 119 15.18 11.31 -11.70
N TRP A 120 15.36 11.54 -10.39
CA TRP A 120 15.50 12.87 -9.83
C TRP A 120 16.98 13.31 -9.85
N LYS A 121 17.33 14.12 -10.85
CA LYS A 121 18.73 14.52 -11.11
C LYS A 121 19.26 15.61 -10.17
N ASN A 122 18.42 16.55 -9.75
CA ASN A 122 18.84 17.66 -8.90
C ASN A 122 17.79 17.92 -7.80
N GLU A 123 18.09 17.46 -6.59
CA GLU A 123 17.32 17.79 -5.39
C GLU A 123 17.66 19.20 -4.89
N GLU A 124 18.92 19.63 -5.05
CA GLU A 124 19.43 20.89 -4.53
C GLU A 124 18.74 22.08 -5.23
N GLY A 125 18.11 22.93 -4.41
CA GLY A 125 17.35 24.09 -4.87
C GLY A 125 15.85 23.84 -5.10
N TRP A 126 15.39 22.59 -5.17
CA TRP A 126 13.96 22.28 -5.33
C TRP A 126 13.13 22.85 -4.17
N PHE A 127 13.60 22.67 -2.92
CA PHE A 127 12.96 23.24 -1.73
C PHE A 127 12.85 24.75 -1.78
N ARG A 128 13.93 25.44 -2.17
CA ARG A 128 13.94 26.90 -2.27
C ARG A 128 12.90 27.40 -3.28
N ILE A 129 12.76 26.72 -4.42
CA ILE A 129 11.74 27.07 -5.43
C ILE A 129 10.34 26.76 -4.90
N ALA A 130 10.15 25.63 -4.21
CA ALA A 130 8.87 25.29 -3.57
C ALA A 130 8.45 26.36 -2.55
N GLU A 131 9.37 26.80 -1.69
CA GLU A 131 9.18 27.87 -0.72
C GLU A 131 8.83 29.20 -1.38
N ASN A 132 9.55 29.57 -2.45
CA ASN A 132 9.23 30.76 -3.26
C ASN A 132 7.84 30.68 -3.91
N MET A 133 7.33 29.48 -4.19
CA MET A 133 5.96 29.26 -4.68
C MET A 133 4.91 29.24 -3.55
N GLY A 134 5.34 29.38 -2.30
CA GLY A 134 4.52 29.47 -1.09
C GLY A 134 4.35 28.15 -0.33
N PHE A 135 5.03 27.08 -0.73
CA PHE A 135 4.97 25.81 0.01
C PHE A 135 5.83 25.87 1.26
N GLN A 136 5.34 25.29 2.34
CA GLN A 136 6.18 24.86 3.46
C GLN A 136 6.48 23.38 3.21
N CYS A 137 7.75 22.99 3.12
CA CYS A 137 8.11 21.62 2.79
C CYS A 137 8.95 20.96 3.89
N LEU A 138 8.70 19.68 4.13
CA LEU A 138 9.50 18.84 5.02
C LEU A 138 10.12 17.68 4.24
N LYS A 139 11.43 17.47 4.41
CA LYS A 139 12.14 16.26 3.98
C LYS A 139 12.10 15.22 5.09
N ILE A 140 11.78 13.98 4.75
CA ILE A 140 11.82 12.85 5.69
C ILE A 140 12.80 11.83 5.15
N GLU A 141 13.86 11.61 5.92
CA GLU A 141 14.97 10.73 5.58
C GLU A 141 15.14 9.66 6.65
N SER A 142 15.66 8.52 6.23
CA SER A 142 16.10 7.47 7.14
C SER A 142 17.25 6.68 6.54
N LYS A 143 17.85 5.82 7.36
CA LYS A 143 18.89 4.89 6.91
C LYS A 143 18.38 4.02 5.77
N ASP A 144 19.21 3.80 4.76
CA ASP A 144 18.90 2.96 3.61
C ASP A 144 18.94 1.47 3.98
N PRO A 145 17.78 0.79 4.15
CA PRO A 145 17.77 -0.61 4.55
C PRO A 145 18.19 -1.55 3.40
N ARG A 146 18.32 -1.06 2.17
CA ARG A 146 18.74 -1.86 1.01
C ARG A 146 20.22 -2.20 1.06
N LEU A 147 20.99 -1.44 1.84
CA LEU A 147 22.42 -1.60 2.03
C LEU A 147 22.75 -2.34 3.34
N ASP A 148 21.74 -2.71 4.12
CA ASP A 148 21.93 -3.53 5.32
C ASP A 148 22.23 -4.99 4.92
N GLY A 149 23.16 -5.60 5.65
CA GLY A 149 23.57 -6.99 5.51
C GLY A 149 23.84 -7.63 6.87
N ILE A 150 24.20 -8.92 6.84
CA ILE A 150 24.60 -9.62 8.06
C ILE A 150 25.82 -8.95 8.68
N ASP A 151 26.82 -8.57 7.88
CA ASP A 151 28.10 -8.03 8.36
C ASP A 151 28.12 -6.51 8.52
N SER A 152 27.30 -5.78 7.75
CA SER A 152 27.27 -4.32 7.73
C SER A 152 25.86 -3.78 7.95
N LEU A 153 25.72 -2.71 8.72
CA LEU A 153 24.50 -1.90 8.74
C LEU A 153 24.83 -0.56 8.10
N SER A 154 24.04 -0.14 7.15
CA SER A 154 24.24 1.12 6.46
C SER A 154 23.99 2.32 7.38
N GLY A 155 24.89 3.29 7.31
CA GLY A 155 24.71 4.61 7.90
C GLY A 155 24.10 5.63 6.94
N THR A 156 24.04 5.31 5.64
CA THR A 156 23.62 6.24 4.59
C THR A 156 22.15 6.59 4.75
N GLU A 157 21.84 7.87 4.92
CA GLU A 157 20.47 8.34 4.90
C GLU A 157 20.00 8.57 3.45
N ILE A 158 18.77 8.19 3.16
CA ILE A 158 18.09 8.41 1.88
C ILE A 158 16.75 9.12 2.11
N PRO A 159 16.30 9.95 1.15
CA PRO A 159 14.97 10.52 1.19
C PRO A 159 13.90 9.45 0.98
N LEU A 160 12.87 9.49 1.81
CA LEU A 160 11.74 8.57 1.78
C LEU A 160 10.43 9.29 1.43
N HIS A 161 10.24 10.49 1.99
CA HIS A 161 9.05 11.28 1.75
C HIS A 161 9.36 12.77 1.75
N TYR A 162 8.63 13.51 0.93
CA TYR A 162 8.53 14.96 0.98
C TYR A 162 7.08 15.33 1.28
N ILE A 163 6.88 16.30 2.16
CA ILE A 163 5.54 16.79 2.48
C ILE A 163 5.53 18.29 2.30
N CYS A 164 4.80 18.76 1.29
CA CYS A 164 4.73 20.17 0.95
C CYS A 164 3.32 20.71 1.16
N LYS A 165 3.17 21.60 2.12
CA LYS A 165 1.90 22.21 2.52
C LYS A 165 1.74 23.59 1.89
N LEU A 166 0.58 23.83 1.28
CA LEU A 166 0.14 25.14 0.83
C LEU A 166 -1.22 25.46 1.45
N ALA A 167 -1.26 26.51 2.27
CA ALA A 167 -2.43 26.84 3.08
C ALA A 167 -2.91 25.63 3.91
N ALA A 168 -4.10 25.11 3.62
CA ALA A 168 -4.71 23.99 4.35
C ALA A 168 -4.51 22.62 3.68
N HIS A 169 -3.94 22.55 2.48
CA HIS A 169 -3.75 21.29 1.74
C HIS A 169 -2.27 20.92 1.65
N ALA A 170 -1.96 19.63 1.76
CA ALA A 170 -0.61 19.12 1.65
C ALA A 170 -0.43 18.16 0.48
N ILE A 171 0.75 18.18 -0.12
CA ILE A 171 1.19 17.21 -1.10
C ILE A 171 2.09 16.20 -0.39
N HIS A 172 1.75 14.91 -0.48
CA HIS A 172 2.59 13.82 -0.01
C HIS A 172 3.33 13.23 -1.20
N LEU A 173 4.61 13.55 -1.33
CA LEU A 173 5.46 12.98 -2.37
C LEU A 173 6.25 11.81 -1.80
N VAL A 174 5.94 10.61 -2.29
CA VAL A 174 6.53 9.33 -1.88
C VAL A 174 7.71 9.01 -2.78
N VAL A 175 8.87 8.75 -2.19
CA VAL A 175 10.10 8.42 -2.92
C VAL A 175 10.19 6.92 -3.07
N PHE A 176 10.08 6.45 -4.31
CA PHE A 176 10.31 5.06 -4.66
C PHE A 176 11.76 4.82 -5.04
N HIS A 177 12.30 3.74 -4.51
CA HIS A 177 13.64 3.24 -4.75
C HIS A 177 13.56 1.86 -5.39
N GLU A 178 14.44 1.61 -6.35
CA GLU A 178 14.52 0.29 -6.97
C GLU A 178 15.22 -0.71 -6.04
N ARG A 179 14.80 -1.98 -6.13
CA ARG A 179 15.44 -3.12 -5.46
C ARG A 179 15.60 -4.31 -6.40
N SER A 180 16.46 -5.25 -6.01
CA SER A 180 16.68 -6.51 -6.73
C SER A 180 15.36 -7.27 -6.87
N GLY A 181 15.01 -7.68 -8.09
CA GLY A 181 13.72 -8.29 -8.40
C GLY A 181 12.75 -7.41 -9.20
N ASN A 182 13.21 -6.23 -9.66
CA ASN A 182 12.45 -5.33 -10.54
C ASN A 182 11.10 -4.85 -9.97
N TYR A 183 11.11 -4.46 -8.70
CA TYR A 183 9.98 -3.81 -8.02
C TYR A 183 10.43 -2.48 -7.42
N LEU A 184 9.44 -1.64 -7.12
CA LEU A 184 9.65 -0.34 -6.49
C LEU A 184 9.33 -0.43 -5.00
N TRP A 185 10.22 0.10 -4.15
CA TRP A 185 10.07 0.13 -2.70
C TRP A 185 9.97 1.56 -2.19
N HIS A 186 9.11 1.81 -1.20
CA HIS A 186 9.11 3.05 -0.43
C HIS A 186 9.28 2.77 1.06
N GLY A 187 9.86 3.73 1.77
CA GLY A 187 10.14 3.61 3.20
C GLY A 187 8.94 3.92 4.10
N HIS A 188 9.16 3.73 5.40
CA HIS A 188 8.27 4.18 6.47
C HIS A 188 8.58 5.64 6.81
N LEU A 189 7.53 6.44 6.91
CA LEU A 189 7.59 7.78 7.48
C LEU A 189 7.79 7.73 9.01
N ARG A 190 9.03 7.86 9.46
CA ARG A 190 9.36 7.99 10.90
C ARG A 190 9.80 9.42 11.22
N LEU A 191 9.03 10.10 12.06
CA LEU A 191 9.35 11.46 12.47
C LEU A 191 10.53 11.49 13.45
N LYS A 192 11.57 12.26 13.11
CA LYS A 192 12.65 12.61 14.04
C LYS A 192 12.12 13.59 15.12
N GLY A 193 12.75 13.62 16.29
CA GLY A 193 12.23 14.32 17.47
C GLY A 193 12.02 15.84 17.32
N HIS A 194 12.76 16.47 16.41
CA HIS A 194 12.69 17.92 16.16
C HIS A 194 11.56 18.34 15.19
N ILE A 195 10.88 17.38 14.53
CA ILE A 195 9.83 17.71 13.56
C ILE A 195 8.52 18.05 14.27
N ASP A 196 7.91 19.18 13.89
CA ASP A 196 6.58 19.56 14.38
C ASP A 196 5.52 18.54 13.94
N ARG A 197 4.98 17.79 14.90
CA ARG A 197 3.93 16.79 14.69
C ARG A 197 2.59 17.41 14.30
N LYS A 198 2.41 18.72 14.45
CA LYS A 198 1.20 19.46 14.04
C LYS A 198 1.28 20.01 12.62
N PHE A 199 2.43 19.88 11.94
CA PHE A 199 2.62 20.37 10.58
C PHE A 199 1.50 19.90 9.63
N VAL A 200 1.21 18.59 9.68
CA VAL A 200 0.10 17.93 9.00
C VAL A 200 -0.43 16.75 9.85
N PRO A 201 -1.64 16.24 9.61
CA PRO A 201 -2.11 15.02 10.28
C PRO A 201 -1.40 13.74 9.74
N PHE A 202 -0.13 13.54 10.11
CA PHE A 202 0.74 12.46 9.62
C PHE A 202 0.13 11.05 9.67
N ARG A 203 -0.72 10.77 10.66
CA ARG A 203 -1.38 9.45 10.79
C ARG A 203 -2.33 9.11 9.62
N LYS A 204 -2.75 10.11 8.84
CA LYS A 204 -3.59 9.94 7.65
C LYS A 204 -2.78 9.72 6.36
N LEU A 205 -1.45 9.84 6.40
CA LEU A 205 -0.58 9.57 5.25
C LEU A 205 -0.45 8.06 5.02
N GLN A 206 -1.25 7.52 4.12
CA GLN A 206 -1.36 6.07 3.87
C GLN A 206 -0.01 5.41 3.56
N PHE A 207 0.74 5.98 2.61
CA PHE A 207 2.07 5.48 2.21
C PHE A 207 3.16 5.74 3.26
N GLY A 208 2.83 6.46 4.35
CA GLY A 208 3.75 6.67 5.46
C GLY A 208 3.66 5.60 6.55
N ARG A 209 2.59 4.79 6.61
CA ARG A 209 2.30 3.91 7.76
C ARG A 209 3.24 2.71 7.88
N TYR A 210 3.69 2.18 6.76
CA TYR A 210 4.61 1.05 6.68
C TYR A 210 5.42 1.17 5.38
N PRO A 211 6.63 0.57 5.31
CA PRO A 211 7.31 0.40 4.03
C PRO A 211 6.43 -0.42 3.08
N GLY A 212 6.49 -0.11 1.80
CA GLY A 212 5.70 -0.78 0.77
C GLY A 212 6.55 -1.20 -0.41
N ALA A 213 6.15 -2.28 -1.07
CA ALA A 213 6.69 -2.72 -2.34
C ALA A 213 5.57 -2.90 -3.35
N PHE A 214 5.84 -2.46 -4.58
CA PHE A 214 4.90 -2.44 -5.69
C PHE A 214 5.61 -2.94 -6.93
N ASP A 215 4.87 -3.62 -7.79
CA ASP A 215 5.32 -3.86 -9.15
C ASP A 215 5.63 -2.54 -9.86
N ARG A 216 6.61 -2.54 -10.75
CA ARG A 216 6.98 -1.33 -11.51
C ARG A 216 5.81 -0.98 -12.46
N PRO A 217 5.06 0.11 -12.22
CA PRO A 217 3.94 0.43 -13.08
C PRO A 217 4.45 1.05 -14.38
N GLU A 218 3.86 0.65 -15.51
CA GLU A 218 3.89 1.48 -16.71
C GLU A 218 3.11 2.76 -16.44
N LEU A 219 3.60 3.90 -16.90
CA LEU A 219 2.94 5.19 -16.70
C LEU A 219 2.30 5.67 -17.99
N GLN A 220 1.17 6.35 -17.88
CA GLN A 220 0.50 7.04 -18.98
C GLN A 220 0.18 8.48 -18.58
N GLN A 221 0.18 9.36 -19.58
CA GLN A 221 -0.18 10.76 -19.42
C GLN A 221 -1.68 10.94 -19.60
N VAL A 222 -2.30 11.70 -18.70
CA VAL A 222 -3.74 12.03 -18.74
C VAL A 222 -3.94 13.50 -18.40
N THR A 223 -5.04 14.09 -18.87
CA THR A 223 -5.47 15.44 -18.49
C THR A 223 -6.64 15.34 -17.53
N VAL A 224 -6.46 15.77 -16.28
CA VAL A 224 -7.46 15.72 -15.21
C VAL A 224 -7.63 17.12 -14.66
N ASP A 225 -8.86 17.64 -14.67
CA ASP A 225 -9.19 19.01 -14.25
C ASP A 225 -8.24 20.06 -14.84
N GLY A 226 -7.98 19.96 -16.15
CA GLY A 226 -7.09 20.88 -16.88
C GLY A 226 -5.61 20.75 -16.54
N LEU A 227 -5.21 19.79 -15.71
CA LEU A 227 -3.81 19.51 -15.38
C LEU A 227 -3.34 18.23 -16.04
N VAL A 228 -2.16 18.29 -16.63
CA VAL A 228 -1.50 17.15 -17.27
C VAL A 228 -0.71 16.38 -16.21
N LEU A 229 -1.06 15.11 -16.01
CA LEU A 229 -0.51 14.25 -14.95
C LEU A 229 -0.02 12.92 -15.53
N LEU A 230 0.95 12.29 -14.87
CA LEU A 230 1.26 10.87 -15.06
C LEU A 230 0.48 10.03 -14.06
N ILE A 231 -0.08 8.90 -14.50
CA ILE A 231 -0.74 7.91 -13.66
C ILE A 231 -0.26 6.49 -14.04
N PRO A 232 -0.43 5.48 -13.18
CA PRO A 232 -0.31 4.08 -13.59
C PRO A 232 -1.22 3.77 -14.78
N LYS A 233 -0.69 3.05 -15.77
CA LYS A 233 -1.43 2.62 -16.97
C LYS A 233 -2.57 1.66 -16.63
N ASP A 234 -2.37 0.85 -15.58
CA ASP A 234 -3.40 0.04 -14.94
C ASP A 234 -3.65 0.55 -13.51
N PRO A 235 -4.57 1.53 -13.32
CA PRO A 235 -4.93 2.02 -12.00
C PRO A 235 -5.55 0.96 -11.12
N VAL A 236 -6.26 -0.03 -11.69
CA VAL A 236 -6.94 -1.08 -10.93
C VAL A 236 -5.91 -1.96 -10.26
N HIS A 237 -4.94 -2.49 -11.02
CA HIS A 237 -3.85 -3.30 -10.48
C HIS A 237 -3.07 -2.55 -9.37
N PHE A 238 -2.72 -1.29 -9.61
CA PHE A 238 -2.03 -0.48 -8.59
C PHE A 238 -2.85 -0.34 -7.30
N LEU A 239 -4.16 -0.07 -7.42
CA LEU A 239 -5.06 0.05 -6.27
C LEU A 239 -5.24 -1.28 -5.51
N GLU A 240 -5.24 -2.41 -6.23
CA GLU A 240 -5.28 -3.76 -5.63
C GLU A 240 -4.00 -4.10 -4.86
N GLU A 241 -2.85 -3.61 -5.32
CA GLU A 241 -1.56 -3.79 -4.62
C GLU A 241 -1.51 -3.00 -3.30
N VAL A 242 -2.07 -1.79 -3.25
CA VAL A 242 -1.99 -0.88 -2.08
C VAL A 242 -2.24 -1.57 -0.72
N PRO A 243 -3.36 -2.30 -0.48
CA PRO A 243 -3.60 -2.97 0.80
C PRO A 243 -2.66 -4.15 1.10
N HIS A 244 -2.02 -4.71 0.06
CA HIS A 244 -1.12 -5.87 0.15
C HIS A 244 0.36 -5.51 0.00
N SER A 245 0.66 -4.23 -0.22
CA SER A 245 2.01 -3.72 -0.51
C SER A 245 2.99 -3.77 0.65
N ARG A 246 2.53 -4.04 1.89
CA ARG A 246 3.38 -3.95 3.09
C ARG A 246 4.63 -4.79 2.94
N PHE A 247 5.78 -4.12 2.94
CA PHE A 247 7.08 -4.76 2.85
C PHE A 247 7.62 -5.09 4.25
N ILE A 248 8.09 -6.31 4.43
CA ILE A 248 8.71 -6.76 5.68
C ILE A 248 10.20 -6.93 5.41
N GLU A 249 10.99 -6.09 6.08
CA GLU A 249 12.45 -6.19 6.01
C GLU A 249 12.98 -7.38 6.79
N CYS A 250 14.12 -7.88 6.32
CA CYS A 250 14.96 -8.74 7.13
C CYS A 250 15.37 -8.00 8.41
N ARG A 251 15.34 -8.72 9.54
CA ARG A 251 15.84 -8.24 10.82
C ARG A 251 17.34 -8.52 10.96
N TYR A 252 18.16 -7.78 10.23
CA TYR A 252 19.60 -8.04 10.15
C TYR A 252 20.31 -8.00 11.50
N LYS A 253 19.85 -7.17 12.45
CA LYS A 253 20.41 -7.11 13.81
C LYS A 253 20.19 -8.42 14.56
N GLU A 254 18.96 -8.92 14.54
CA GLU A 254 18.58 -10.18 15.18
C GLU A 254 19.23 -11.38 14.47
N ALA A 255 19.28 -11.37 13.13
CA ALA A 255 19.98 -12.40 12.36
C ALA A 255 21.48 -12.45 12.68
N ARG A 256 22.13 -11.28 12.86
CA ARG A 256 23.53 -11.22 13.31
C ARG A 256 23.72 -11.80 14.70
N ALA A 257 22.84 -11.47 15.65
CA ALA A 257 22.87 -12.04 16.99
C ALA A 257 22.70 -13.57 16.95
N PHE A 258 21.83 -14.07 16.07
CA PHE A 258 21.69 -15.52 15.84
C PHE A 258 23.00 -16.15 15.37
N PHE A 259 23.67 -15.57 14.35
CA PHE A 259 24.94 -16.11 13.85
C PHE A 259 26.13 -15.98 14.81
N GLN A 260 26.07 -15.04 15.76
CA GLN A 260 27.06 -14.94 16.84
C GLN A 260 26.95 -16.12 17.82
N GLN A 261 25.75 -16.68 18.00
CA GLN A 261 25.50 -17.81 18.89
C GLN A 261 25.58 -19.16 18.17
N TYR A 262 25.12 -19.21 16.92
CA TYR A 262 25.05 -20.41 16.10
C TYR A 262 25.86 -20.17 14.82
N LEU A 263 27.05 -20.77 14.75
CA LEU A 263 27.93 -20.65 13.59
C LEU A 263 27.18 -20.96 12.29
N ASP A 264 27.38 -20.11 11.28
CA ASP A 264 26.81 -20.35 9.97
C ASP A 264 27.50 -21.53 9.29
N ASP A 265 26.71 -22.43 8.71
CA ASP A 265 27.23 -23.53 7.90
C ASP A 265 27.55 -22.99 6.50
N ASN A 266 28.84 -22.81 6.25
CA ASN A 266 29.39 -22.32 5.00
C ASN A 266 30.13 -23.42 4.22
N THR A 267 29.79 -24.69 4.45
CA THR A 267 30.23 -25.79 3.61
C THR A 267 29.80 -25.58 2.16
N VAL A 268 30.53 -26.19 1.21
CA VAL A 268 30.25 -26.06 -0.22
C VAL A 268 28.83 -26.54 -0.53
N GLU A 269 28.41 -27.62 0.14
CA GLU A 269 27.10 -28.23 0.05
C GLU A 269 26.01 -27.26 0.55
N ALA A 270 26.20 -26.63 1.71
CA ALA A 270 25.25 -25.66 2.26
C ALA A 270 25.09 -24.43 1.37
N VAL A 271 26.18 -23.90 0.83
CA VAL A 271 26.17 -22.77 -0.09
C VAL A 271 25.46 -23.14 -1.40
N ALA A 272 25.76 -24.32 -1.97
CA ALA A 272 25.13 -24.82 -3.18
C ALA A 272 23.63 -25.06 -2.99
N PHE A 273 23.22 -25.63 -1.85
CA PHE A 273 21.82 -25.83 -1.51
C PHE A 273 21.08 -24.49 -1.42
N ARG A 274 21.61 -23.51 -0.68
CA ARG A 274 21.00 -22.17 -0.56
C ARG A 274 20.83 -21.48 -1.90
N LYS A 275 21.83 -21.60 -2.79
CA LYS A 275 21.75 -21.06 -4.15
C LYS A 275 20.59 -21.71 -4.92
N SER A 276 20.58 -23.04 -4.98
CA SER A 276 19.55 -23.82 -5.69
C SER A 276 18.15 -23.55 -5.14
N ALA A 277 18.02 -23.45 -3.81
CA ALA A 277 16.77 -23.15 -3.14
C ALA A 277 16.26 -21.73 -3.43
N LYS A 278 17.15 -20.73 -3.52
CA LYS A 278 16.78 -19.36 -3.95
C LYS A 278 16.33 -19.32 -5.41
N GLU A 279 17.04 -20.02 -6.29
CA GLU A 279 16.67 -20.13 -7.71
C GLU A 279 15.31 -20.82 -7.89
N LEU A 280 15.06 -21.90 -7.15
CA LEU A 280 13.78 -22.62 -7.12
C LEU A 280 12.64 -21.73 -6.60
N LEU A 281 12.86 -20.98 -5.51
CA LEU A 281 11.88 -20.03 -4.98
C LEU A 281 11.57 -18.92 -5.99
N GLN A 282 12.57 -18.39 -6.69
CA GLN A 282 12.36 -17.39 -7.74
C GLN A 282 11.54 -17.96 -8.91
N LEU A 283 11.81 -19.19 -9.32
CA LEU A 283 11.05 -19.88 -10.37
C LEU A 283 9.60 -20.08 -9.94
N ALA A 284 9.37 -20.65 -8.75
CA ALA A 284 8.03 -20.86 -8.20
C ALA A 284 7.25 -19.55 -8.03
N ALA A 285 7.90 -18.49 -7.53
CA ALA A 285 7.31 -17.17 -7.40
C ALA A 285 6.87 -16.59 -8.75
N ARG A 286 7.73 -16.69 -9.79
CA ARG A 286 7.37 -16.24 -11.15
C ARG A 286 6.20 -17.04 -11.72
N THR A 287 6.17 -18.35 -11.52
CA THR A 287 5.07 -19.22 -12.00
C THR A 287 3.75 -18.85 -11.32
N LEU A 288 3.72 -18.73 -9.99
CA LEU A 288 2.51 -18.37 -9.25
C LEU A 288 2.04 -16.95 -9.58
N LYS A 289 2.97 -15.99 -9.75
CA LYS A 289 2.66 -14.61 -10.14
C LYS A 289 1.99 -14.55 -11.52
N LYS A 290 2.47 -15.30 -12.51
CA LYS A 290 1.84 -15.39 -13.84
C LYS A 290 0.40 -15.90 -13.77
N LEU A 291 0.11 -16.78 -12.81
CA LEU A 291 -1.23 -17.29 -12.56
C LEU A 291 -2.08 -16.34 -11.71
N GLY A 292 -1.54 -15.24 -11.20
CA GLY A 292 -2.23 -14.37 -10.23
C GLY A 292 -2.57 -15.07 -8.92
N VAL A 293 -1.77 -16.07 -8.51
CA VAL A 293 -1.97 -16.82 -7.27
C VAL A 293 -1.15 -16.17 -6.17
N ARG A 294 -1.79 -15.78 -5.07
CA ARG A 294 -1.08 -15.23 -3.90
C ARG A 294 -0.40 -16.35 -3.13
N PHE A 295 0.81 -16.10 -2.68
CA PHE A 295 1.62 -17.07 -1.96
C PHE A 295 2.46 -16.42 -0.85
N TRP A 296 2.96 -17.24 0.06
CA TRP A 296 3.88 -16.84 1.13
C TRP A 296 4.91 -17.92 1.41
N LEU A 297 6.04 -17.55 2.01
CA LEU A 297 7.01 -18.52 2.54
C LEU A 297 6.36 -19.29 3.69
N SER A 298 6.46 -20.62 3.68
CA SER A 298 5.88 -21.47 4.74
C SER A 298 6.97 -22.24 5.51
N SER A 299 6.58 -22.87 6.61
CA SER A 299 7.37 -23.88 7.32
C SER A 299 8.84 -23.49 7.56
N GLY A 300 9.80 -24.38 7.27
CA GLY A 300 11.23 -24.15 7.47
C GLY A 300 11.79 -23.02 6.61
N THR A 301 11.18 -22.77 5.45
CA THR A 301 11.57 -21.67 4.56
C THR A 301 11.27 -20.31 5.18
N CYS A 302 10.07 -20.15 5.75
CA CYS A 302 9.68 -18.95 6.49
C CYS A 302 10.54 -18.75 7.73
N LEU A 303 10.76 -19.82 8.50
CA LEU A 303 11.59 -19.78 9.70
C LEU A 303 13.01 -19.32 9.39
N GLY A 304 13.63 -19.85 8.32
CA GLY A 304 14.95 -19.44 7.88
C GLY A 304 15.02 -17.93 7.59
N TRP A 305 14.09 -17.43 6.78
CA TRP A 305 14.02 -16.00 6.48
C TRP A 305 13.81 -15.15 7.74
N TYR A 306 12.87 -15.54 8.61
CA TYR A 306 12.53 -14.77 9.80
C TYR A 306 13.65 -14.74 10.85
N ARG A 307 14.32 -15.88 11.08
CA ARG A 307 15.33 -16.04 12.13
C ARG A 307 16.72 -15.56 11.71
N GLN A 308 17.13 -15.89 10.50
CA GLN A 308 18.53 -15.77 10.05
C GLN A 308 18.65 -15.12 8.67
N CYS A 309 17.56 -14.54 8.15
CA CYS A 309 17.51 -13.87 6.85
C CYS A 309 18.08 -14.68 5.69
N ASN A 310 17.99 -16.01 5.77
CA ASN A 310 18.57 -16.92 4.81
C ASN A 310 17.86 -18.27 4.85
N ILE A 311 18.16 -19.16 3.92
CA ILE A 311 17.63 -20.52 3.91
C ILE A 311 18.41 -21.36 4.92
N ILE A 312 17.68 -22.19 5.68
CA ILE A 312 18.28 -23.14 6.62
C ILE A 312 19.04 -24.19 5.79
N PRO A 313 20.36 -24.31 5.93
CA PRO A 313 21.20 -25.03 4.96
C PRO A 313 20.93 -26.55 4.91
N TYR A 314 20.35 -27.11 5.96
CA TYR A 314 20.03 -28.54 6.10
C TYR A 314 18.53 -28.86 5.97
N SER A 315 17.67 -27.92 5.53
CA SER A 315 16.22 -28.18 5.38
C SER A 315 15.88 -29.19 4.28
N LYS A 316 16.77 -29.39 3.30
CA LYS A 316 16.62 -30.28 2.13
C LYS A 316 15.51 -29.89 1.14
N ASP A 317 14.58 -29.01 1.50
CA ASP A 317 13.50 -28.50 0.66
C ASP A 317 13.20 -27.01 0.89
N VAL A 318 12.21 -26.51 0.13
CA VAL A 318 11.58 -25.20 0.30
C VAL A 318 10.06 -25.31 0.24
N ASP A 319 9.37 -24.44 0.97
CA ASP A 319 7.93 -24.48 1.17
C ASP A 319 7.29 -23.14 0.83
N LEU A 320 6.24 -23.19 0.02
CA LEU A 320 5.33 -22.08 -0.24
C LEU A 320 3.91 -22.48 0.17
N GLY A 321 3.20 -21.54 0.81
CA GLY A 321 1.76 -21.64 1.01
C GLY A 321 1.00 -20.81 -0.02
N ILE A 322 -0.22 -21.24 -0.36
CA ILE A 322 -1.19 -20.48 -1.15
C ILE A 322 -2.55 -20.50 -0.43
N PHE A 323 -3.38 -19.50 -0.66
CA PHE A 323 -4.75 -19.56 -0.15
C PHE A 323 -5.54 -20.61 -0.93
N ILE A 324 -6.34 -21.42 -0.23
CA ILE A 324 -7.18 -22.43 -0.89
C ILE A 324 -8.16 -21.83 -1.90
N GLN A 325 -8.65 -20.62 -1.63
CA GLN A 325 -9.55 -19.88 -2.54
C GLN A 325 -8.85 -19.39 -3.81
N ASP A 326 -7.51 -19.30 -3.80
CA ASP A 326 -6.71 -18.91 -4.96
C ASP A 326 -6.20 -20.14 -5.73
N TYR A 327 -6.53 -21.36 -5.29
CA TYR A 327 -6.14 -22.56 -6.00
C TYR A 327 -6.76 -22.60 -7.40
N LYS A 328 -5.91 -22.78 -8.40
CA LYS A 328 -6.32 -23.00 -9.78
C LYS A 328 -5.83 -24.37 -10.25
N SER A 329 -6.65 -25.09 -11.01
CA SER A 329 -6.32 -26.45 -11.47
C SER A 329 -5.09 -26.47 -12.41
N ASP A 330 -4.83 -25.36 -13.09
CA ASP A 330 -3.71 -25.13 -14.00
C ASP A 330 -2.37 -24.86 -13.28
N ILE A 331 -2.35 -24.73 -11.95
CA ILE A 331 -1.09 -24.64 -11.17
C ILE A 331 -0.19 -25.84 -11.49
N ILE A 332 -0.75 -27.05 -11.56
CA ILE A 332 0.05 -28.26 -11.80
C ILE A 332 0.69 -28.22 -13.18
N SER A 333 -0.05 -27.86 -14.22
CA SER A 333 0.49 -27.72 -15.58
C SER A 333 1.51 -26.59 -15.67
N ALA A 334 1.25 -25.44 -15.04
CA ALA A 334 2.17 -24.31 -15.07
C ALA A 334 3.52 -24.61 -14.41
N PHE A 335 3.51 -25.37 -13.30
CA PHE A 335 4.74 -25.83 -12.66
C PHE A 335 5.46 -26.90 -13.49
N HIS A 336 4.72 -27.83 -14.09
CA HIS A 336 5.27 -28.81 -15.01
C HIS A 336 5.99 -28.12 -16.20
N ASP A 337 5.35 -27.15 -16.83
CA ASP A 337 5.90 -26.40 -17.96
C ASP A 337 7.11 -25.54 -17.57
N ALA A 338 7.18 -25.14 -16.30
CA ALA A 338 8.34 -24.47 -15.71
C ALA A 338 9.48 -25.44 -15.32
N GLY A 339 9.34 -26.75 -15.56
CA GLY A 339 10.33 -27.78 -15.23
C GLY A 339 10.22 -28.35 -13.82
N LEU A 340 9.08 -28.17 -13.15
CA LEU A 340 8.81 -28.63 -11.79
C LEU A 340 7.61 -29.60 -11.77
N PRO A 341 7.78 -30.86 -12.20
CA PRO A 341 6.70 -31.83 -12.25
C PRO A 341 6.20 -32.21 -10.85
N LEU A 342 4.88 -32.43 -10.73
CA LEU A 342 4.27 -32.89 -9.49
C LEU A 342 4.70 -34.32 -9.16
N LYS A 343 5.37 -34.51 -8.02
CA LYS A 343 5.79 -35.84 -7.56
C LYS A 343 4.76 -36.53 -6.66
N HIS A 344 4.20 -35.79 -5.72
CA HIS A 344 3.25 -36.32 -4.73
C HIS A 344 2.07 -35.36 -4.55
N LYS A 345 0.89 -35.93 -4.36
CA LYS A 345 -0.34 -35.18 -4.06
C LYS A 345 -1.02 -35.81 -2.84
N PHE A 346 -1.18 -35.03 -1.79
CA PHE A 346 -1.83 -35.45 -0.55
C PHE A 346 -3.13 -34.67 -0.34
N GLY A 347 -4.07 -35.23 0.43
CA GLY A 347 -5.22 -34.48 0.95
C GLY A 347 -6.35 -34.14 -0.04
N LYS A 348 -6.27 -34.50 -1.33
CA LYS A 348 -7.47 -34.54 -2.17
C LYS A 348 -8.21 -35.84 -1.86
N VAL A 349 -9.12 -35.82 -0.89
CA VAL A 349 -10.17 -36.85 -0.81
C VAL A 349 -11.08 -36.59 -2.01
N PRO A 350 -11.10 -37.41 -3.07
CA PRO A 350 -12.29 -37.45 -3.89
C PRO A 350 -13.39 -37.89 -2.94
N VAL A 351 -14.45 -37.10 -2.76
CA VAL A 351 -15.61 -37.56 -2.01
C VAL A 351 -15.99 -38.93 -2.59
N PRO A 352 -15.89 -40.04 -1.82
CA PRO A 352 -16.21 -41.34 -2.34
C PRO A 352 -17.73 -41.42 -2.46
N GLN A 353 -18.23 -41.81 -3.63
CA GLN A 353 -19.55 -42.40 -3.69
C GLN A 353 -19.55 -43.64 -2.79
N VAL A 354 -20.49 -43.63 -1.84
CA VAL A 354 -21.04 -44.77 -1.10
C VAL A 354 -20.06 -45.54 -0.22
N TYR A 355 -20.16 -45.29 1.09
CA TYR A 355 -19.77 -46.27 2.10
C TYR A 355 -20.63 -47.52 1.91
N THR A 356 -20.01 -48.65 1.59
CA THR A 356 -20.56 -49.96 1.94
C THR A 356 -19.59 -50.55 2.94
N VAL A 357 -20.00 -50.57 4.21
CA VAL A 357 -19.43 -51.48 5.19
C VAL A 357 -19.98 -52.85 4.86
N LEU A 358 -19.11 -53.79 4.52
CA LEU A 358 -19.39 -55.21 4.60
C LEU A 358 -18.20 -55.87 5.30
N ASP A 359 -18.55 -56.71 6.28
CA ASP A 359 -17.73 -57.28 7.35
C ASP A 359 -16.40 -57.92 6.94
#